data_AF-A0A822ZAT6-F1
#
_entry.id   AF-A0A822ZAT6-F1
#
_cell.length_a   1.000
_cell.length_b   1.000
_cell.length_c   1.000
_cell.angle_alpha   90.00
_cell.angle_beta   90.00
_cell.angle_gamma   90.00
#
_symmetry.space_group_name_H-M   'P 1'
#
loop_
_entity.id
_entity.type
_entity.pdbx_description
1 polymer ?
#
loop_
_entity_poly.entity_id
_entity_poly.type
_entity_poly.pdbx_seq_one_letter_code
_entity_poly.pdbx_strand_id
1 'polypeptide(L)'
;MAGGYGVSRKVAVVVISILAASWLMVDAVPRRTMATINCDEMINSIAPCLKYLRGDGSLPKECCDGVDHVNSMATTKTDRQQTCKCIVDTMASVSGLLDSFII
;
A
#
# COMPACT_ATOMS: atom_id res chain seq x y z
N MET A 1 33.06 -27.59 -1.41
CA MET A 1 33.34 -27.15 -0.02
C MET A 1 32.32 -27.85 0.88
N ALA A 2 32.65 -29.04 1.39
CA ALA A 2 31.75 -29.84 2.24
C ALA A 2 32.05 -29.52 3.71
N GLY A 3 31.23 -28.69 4.34
CA GLY A 3 31.30 -28.42 5.77
C GLY A 3 30.44 -29.43 6.52
N GLY A 4 31.06 -30.41 7.18
CA GLY A 4 30.37 -31.32 8.08
C GLY A 4 29.99 -30.60 9.38
N TYR A 5 28.70 -30.41 9.63
CA TYR A 5 28.19 -29.82 10.87
C TYR A 5 28.13 -30.90 11.95
N GLY A 6 29.20 -31.00 12.74
CA GLY A 6 29.19 -31.71 14.02
C GLY A 6 28.36 -30.95 15.05
N VAL A 7 27.03 -31.01 14.94
CA VAL A 7 26.11 -30.41 15.91
C VAL A 7 26.02 -31.32 17.14
N SER A 8 26.58 -30.86 18.26
CA SER A 8 26.52 -31.56 19.54
C SER A 8 25.06 -31.79 19.97
N ARG A 9 24.72 -32.92 20.62
CA ARG A 9 23.33 -33.29 20.99
C ARG A 9 22.58 -32.17 21.73
N LYS A 10 23.28 -31.38 22.53
CA LYS A 10 22.71 -30.20 23.23
C LYS A 10 22.34 -29.07 22.27
N VAL A 11 23.18 -28.82 21.26
CA VAL A 11 22.95 -27.81 20.21
C VAL A 11 21.80 -28.25 19.31
N ALA A 12 21.70 -29.53 18.96
CA ALA A 12 20.56 -30.07 18.22
C ALA A 12 19.24 -29.88 18.99
N VAL A 13 19.22 -30.18 20.29
CA VAL A 13 18.02 -30.00 21.13
C VAL A 13 17.60 -28.54 21.21
N VAL A 14 18.55 -27.60 21.37
CA VAL A 14 18.26 -26.16 21.40
C VAL A 14 17.70 -25.68 20.06
N VAL A 15 18.28 -26.09 18.93
CA VAL A 15 17.79 -25.69 17.59
C VAL A 15 16.39 -26.26 17.34
N ILE A 16 16.14 -27.52 17.70
CA ILE A 16 14.82 -28.16 17.53
C ILE A 16 13.75 -27.49 18.41
N SER A 17 14.09 -27.09 19.64
CA SER A 17 13.16 -26.43 20.55
C SER A 17 12.85 -24.98 20.13
N ILE A 18 13.82 -24.24 19.59
CA ILE A 18 13.58 -22.91 18.99
C ILE A 18 12.69 -23.02 17.76
N LEU A 19 12.95 -24.00 16.89
CA LEU A 19 12.14 -24.23 15.70
C LEU A 19 10.72 -24.63 16.10
N ALA A 20 10.52 -25.54 17.06
CA ALA A 20 9.20 -25.95 17.56
C ALA A 20 8.42 -24.79 18.21
N ALA A 21 9.09 -23.90 18.96
CA ALA A 21 8.47 -22.71 19.54
C ALA A 21 8.00 -21.70 18.47
N SER A 22 8.60 -21.74 17.27
CA SER A 22 8.25 -20.86 16.16
C SER A 22 6.91 -21.23 15.49
N TRP A 23 6.45 -22.49 15.61
CA TRP A 23 5.15 -22.95 15.09
C TRP A 23 3.98 -22.57 16.01
N LEU A 24 4.25 -22.23 17.27
CA LEU A 24 3.22 -21.89 18.27
C LEU A 24 2.83 -20.40 18.28
N MET A 25 3.44 -19.57 17.42
CA MET A 25 3.22 -18.12 17.37
C MET A 25 2.68 -17.64 16.03
N VAL A 26 1.96 -18.49 15.29
CA VAL A 26 1.36 -18.12 13.98
C VAL A 26 -0.10 -17.68 14.06
N ASP A 27 -0.72 -17.68 15.25
CA ASP A 27 -2.13 -17.27 15.43
C ASP A 27 -2.32 -15.86 16.01
N ALA A 28 -1.23 -15.13 16.29
CA ALA A 28 -1.27 -13.79 16.88
C ALA A 28 -0.83 -12.68 15.90
N VAL A 29 -0.93 -12.91 14.59
CA VAL A 29 -0.93 -11.77 13.66
C VAL A 29 -2.32 -11.17 13.77
N PRO A 30 -2.49 -9.94 14.32
CA PRO A 30 -3.76 -9.25 14.14
C PRO A 30 -3.96 -9.19 12.63
N ARG A 31 -5.00 -9.87 12.13
CA ARG A 31 -5.59 -9.54 10.84
C ARG A 31 -5.94 -8.08 10.97
N ARG A 32 -5.03 -7.20 10.55
CA ARG A 32 -5.30 -5.79 10.32
C ARG A 32 -6.49 -5.87 9.37
N THR A 33 -7.68 -5.62 9.89
CA THR A 33 -8.83 -5.27 9.06
C THR A 33 -8.28 -4.18 8.16
N MET A 34 -8.07 -4.52 6.89
CA MET A 34 -7.76 -3.53 5.88
C MET A 34 -8.86 -2.51 6.05
N ALA A 35 -8.52 -1.28 6.46
CA ALA A 35 -9.36 -0.17 6.11
C ALA A 35 -9.34 -0.22 4.59
N THR A 36 -10.33 -0.88 4.00
CA THR A 36 -10.41 -1.05 2.56
C THR A 36 -10.57 0.36 2.03
N ILE A 37 -9.46 0.98 1.63
CA ILE A 37 -9.51 2.22 0.89
C ILE A 37 -10.35 1.92 -0.33
N ASN A 38 -11.56 2.49 -0.34
CA ASN A 38 -12.49 2.35 -1.42
C ASN A 38 -12.00 3.25 -2.56
N CYS A 39 -11.46 2.65 -3.62
CA CYS A 39 -10.88 3.40 -4.73
C CYS A 39 -11.92 4.38 -5.31
N ASP A 40 -13.19 3.98 -5.43
CA ASP A 40 -14.26 4.85 -5.94
C ASP A 40 -14.45 6.12 -5.09
N GLU A 41 -14.47 5.99 -3.77
CA GLU A 41 -14.62 7.12 -2.85
C GLU A 41 -13.43 8.09 -2.92
N MET A 42 -12.22 7.54 -3.01
CA MET A 42 -11.01 8.33 -3.19
C MET A 42 -11.01 9.08 -4.53
N ILE A 43 -11.37 8.40 -5.62
CA ILE A 43 -11.43 9.02 -6.95
C ILE A 43 -12.47 10.14 -6.98
N ASN A 44 -13.63 9.93 -6.35
CA ASN A 44 -14.65 10.97 -6.22
C ASN A 44 -14.14 12.19 -5.44
N SER A 45 -13.25 11.99 -4.46
CA SER A 45 -12.64 13.08 -3.69
C SER A 45 -11.68 13.92 -4.54
N ILE A 46 -10.96 13.33 -5.50
CA ILE A 46 -9.99 14.03 -6.36
C ILE A 46 -10.56 14.40 -7.75
N ALA A 47 -11.78 13.99 -8.08
CA ALA A 47 -12.50 14.40 -9.28
C ALA A 47 -12.49 15.92 -9.57
N PRO A 48 -12.64 16.83 -8.58
CA PRO A 48 -12.51 18.27 -8.83
C PRO A 48 -11.12 18.70 -9.35
N CYS A 49 -10.07 17.91 -9.14
CA CYS A 49 -8.73 18.20 -9.63
C CYS A 49 -8.57 18.01 -11.15
N LEU A 50 -9.45 17.23 -11.80
CA LEU A 50 -9.28 16.79 -13.19
C LEU A 50 -9.07 17.94 -14.17
N LYS A 51 -9.81 19.04 -13.99
CA LYS A 51 -9.70 20.23 -14.84
C LYS A 51 -8.32 20.87 -14.75
N TYR A 52 -7.87 21.09 -13.52
CA TYR A 52 -6.54 21.61 -13.24
C TYR A 52 -5.44 20.68 -13.78
N LEU A 53 -5.58 19.37 -13.57
CA LEU A 53 -4.61 18.37 -14.03
C LEU A 53 -4.50 18.28 -15.56
N ARG A 54 -5.57 18.62 -16.30
CA ARG A 54 -5.55 18.75 -17.76
C ARG A 54 -5.04 20.12 -18.24
N GLY A 55 -4.78 21.05 -17.33
CA GLY A 55 -4.42 22.43 -17.65
C GLY A 55 -5.59 23.26 -18.18
N ASP A 56 -6.84 22.83 -17.97
CA ASP A 56 -8.05 23.50 -18.50
C ASP A 56 -8.74 24.45 -17.48
N GLY A 57 -8.02 24.89 -16.44
CA GLY A 57 -8.53 25.88 -15.48
C GLY A 57 -7.64 26.10 -14.26
N SER A 58 -8.14 26.90 -13.31
CA SER A 58 -7.52 27.12 -12.00
C SER A 58 -7.79 25.96 -11.05
N LEU A 59 -6.89 25.74 -10.08
CA LEU A 59 -7.06 24.74 -9.02
C LEU A 59 -8.27 25.11 -8.13
N PRO A 60 -9.34 24.31 -8.12
CA PRO A 60 -10.47 24.55 -7.23
C PRO A 60 -10.09 24.22 -5.78
N LYS A 61 -10.68 24.92 -4.80
CA LYS A 61 -10.37 24.67 -3.39
C LYS A 61 -10.74 23.24 -2.98
N GLU A 62 -11.84 22.75 -3.54
CA GLU A 62 -12.37 21.41 -3.34
C GLU A 62 -11.36 20.32 -3.75
N CYS A 63 -10.46 20.61 -4.70
CA CYS A 63 -9.38 19.70 -5.05
C CYS A 63 -8.39 19.52 -3.89
N CYS A 64 -7.97 20.63 -3.25
CA CYS A 64 -7.08 20.55 -2.09
C CYS A 64 -7.74 19.83 -0.92
N ASP A 65 -9.00 20.18 -0.62
CA ASP A 65 -9.75 19.55 0.46
C ASP A 65 -9.91 18.03 0.23
N GLY A 66 -10.16 17.62 -1.02
CA GLY A 66 -10.23 16.22 -1.43
C GLY A 66 -8.89 15.49 -1.31
N VAL A 67 -7.78 16.12 -1.69
CA VAL A 67 -6.43 15.55 -1.55
C VAL A 67 -6.05 15.41 -0.07
N ASP A 68 -6.37 16.39 0.77
CA ASP A 68 -6.16 16.31 2.23
C ASP A 68 -6.98 15.18 2.85
N HIS A 69 -8.22 14.99 2.41
CA HIS A 69 -9.04 13.87 2.83
C HIS A 69 -8.39 12.52 2.47
N VAL A 70 -7.92 12.35 1.22
CA VAL A 70 -7.21 11.13 0.79
C VAL A 70 -5.93 10.90 1.59
N ASN A 71 -5.18 11.95 1.87
CA ASN A 71 -3.97 11.87 2.70
C ASN A 71 -4.30 11.45 4.15
N SER A 72 -5.42 11.92 4.71
CA SER A 72 -5.88 11.53 6.04
C SER A 72 -6.32 10.05 6.12
N MET A 73 -6.76 9.46 5.01
CA MET A 73 -7.05 8.03 4.92
C MET A 73 -5.77 7.19 4.78
N ALA A 74 -4.76 7.70 4.07
CA ALA A 74 -3.53 6.97 3.74
C ALA A 74 -2.44 7.09 4.84
N THR A 75 -2.79 6.78 6.09
CA THR A 75 -1.88 6.98 7.24
C THR A 75 -0.77 5.93 7.31
N THR A 76 -1.02 4.70 6.87
CA THR A 76 -0.03 3.61 6.90
C THR A 76 0.65 3.41 5.55
N LYS A 77 1.77 2.68 5.54
CA LYS A 77 2.48 2.31 4.31
C LYS A 77 1.59 1.49 3.38
N THR A 78 0.83 0.55 3.93
CA THR A 78 -0.06 -0.32 3.16
C THR A 78 -1.18 0.49 2.51
N ASP A 79 -1.78 1.42 3.24
CA ASP A 79 -2.83 2.30 2.72
C ASP A 79 -2.30 3.19 1.59
N ARG A 80 -1.10 3.76 1.76
CA ARG A 80 -0.44 4.54 0.69
C ARG A 80 -0.19 3.71 -0.56
N GLN A 81 0.22 2.44 -0.41
CA GLN A 81 0.43 1.54 -1.55
C GLN A 81 -0.88 1.24 -2.28
N GLN A 82 -1.95 1.00 -1.53
CA GLN A 82 -3.28 0.76 -2.10
C GLN A 82 -3.82 2.02 -2.80
N THR A 83 -3.72 3.19 -2.16
CA THR A 83 -4.09 4.48 -2.74
C THR A 83 -3.33 4.75 -4.03
N CYS A 84 -2.01 4.58 -4.01
CA CYS A 84 -1.17 4.76 -5.20
C CYS A 84 -1.64 3.85 -6.35
N LYS A 85 -1.94 2.58 -6.06
CA LYS A 85 -2.44 1.65 -7.07
C LYS A 85 -3.78 2.09 -7.67
N CYS A 86 -4.76 2.50 -6.84
CA CYS A 86 -6.03 3.02 -7.34
C CYS A 86 -5.82 4.25 -8.26
N ILE A 87 -4.91 5.16 -7.88
CA ILE A 87 -4.61 6.36 -8.67
C ILE A 87 -4.05 5.97 -10.04
N VAL A 88 -3.06 5.07 -10.08
CA VAL A 88 -2.46 4.60 -11.34
C VAL A 88 -3.51 3.94 -12.25
N ASP A 89 -4.33 3.06 -11.68
CA ASP A 89 -5.38 2.37 -12.43
C ASP A 89 -6.44 3.35 -12.97
N THR A 90 -6.72 4.43 -12.24
CA THR A 90 -7.68 5.47 -12.67
C THR A 90 -7.08 6.44 -13.67
N MET A 91 -5.80 6.79 -13.54
CA MET A 91 -5.12 7.60 -14.56
C MET A 91 -5.14 6.88 -15.91
N ALA A 92 -5.07 5.54 -15.92
CA ALA A 92 -5.26 4.73 -17.12
C ALA A 92 -6.65 4.84 -17.78
N SER A 93 -7.69 5.20 -17.02
CA SER A 93 -9.03 5.36 -17.55
C SER A 93 -9.37 6.81 -17.95
N VAL A 94 -8.58 7.80 -17.52
CA VAL A 94 -8.81 9.22 -17.83
C VAL A 94 -7.94 9.67 -19.01
N SER A 95 -8.55 9.77 -20.19
CA SER A 95 -7.93 10.34 -21.40
C SER A 95 -7.40 11.77 -21.15
N GLY A 96 -6.15 12.04 -21.52
CA GLY A 96 -5.49 13.34 -21.34
C GLY A 96 -4.67 13.51 -20.06
N LEU A 97 -4.70 12.57 -19.09
CA LEU A 97 -3.81 12.60 -17.92
C LEU A 97 -2.53 11.78 -18.11
N LEU A 98 -2.61 10.63 -18.78
CA LEU A 98 -1.43 9.82 -19.11
C LEU A 98 -0.69 10.30 -20.35
N ASP A 99 -1.35 11.07 -21.23
CA ASP A 99 -0.68 11.68 -22.39
C ASP A 99 0.46 12.61 -21.94
N SER A 100 0.37 13.20 -20.74
CA SER A 100 1.44 14.01 -20.13
C SER A 100 2.63 13.20 -19.58
N PHE A 101 2.49 11.89 -19.40
CA PHE A 101 3.54 11.01 -18.83
C PHE A 101 4.19 10.10 -19.89
N ILE A 102 3.65 10.05 -21.11
CA ILE A 102 4.13 9.23 -22.24
C ILE A 102 4.80 10.09 -23.34
N ILE A 103 4.93 11.41 -23.15
CA ILE A 103 5.75 12.31 -23.99
C ILE A 103 7.08 12.59 -23.28
#